data_AF-A0A540NJJ1-F1
#
_entry.id   AF-A0A540NJJ1-F1
#
_cell.length_a   1.000
_cell.length_b   1.000
_cell.length_c   1.000
_cell.angle_alpha   90.00
_cell.angle_beta   90.00
_cell.angle_gamma   90.00
#
_symmetry.space_group_name_H-M   'P 1'
#
loop_
_entity.id
_entity.type
_entity.pdbx_description
1 polymer ?
#
loop_
_entity_poly.entity_id
_entity_poly.type
_entity_poly.pdbx_seq_one_letter_code
_entity_poly.pdbx_strand_id
1 'polypeptide(L)'
;MWTVGRATYADPLHLWDPNSGSLADFTTHFTFNINAAGQNHSDGFAFFLAPVGVPIPPNSGGGYLGLFNSSTMSDNKIASVEFDTYSNSYWDPAGPHVGINIDRISSAVHASWNFSSDYNKKNVNVWITYNATTKNLSVFWTNKEN
;
A
#
# COMPACT_ATOMS: atom_id res chain seq x y z
N MET A 1 8.61 -18.50 8.20
CA MET A 1 7.76 -18.57 6.98
C MET A 1 6.85 -17.36 7.01
N TRP A 2 6.78 -16.60 5.93
CA TRP A 2 5.90 -15.45 5.80
C TRP A 2 4.56 -15.90 5.25
N THR A 3 3.47 -15.35 5.77
CA THR A 3 2.14 -15.53 5.18
C THR A 3 1.82 -14.34 4.28
N VAL A 4 1.21 -14.61 3.12
CA VAL A 4 0.81 -13.57 2.17
C VAL A 4 -0.68 -13.74 1.87
N GLY A 5 -1.41 -12.63 1.84
CA GLY A 5 -2.82 -12.60 1.46
C GLY A 5 -3.14 -11.34 0.67
N ARG A 6 -4.07 -11.45 -0.27
CA ARG A 6 -4.66 -10.31 -0.97
C ARG A 6 -6.17 -10.49 -1.05
N ALA A 7 -6.89 -9.38 -0.98
CA ALA A 7 -8.30 -9.31 -1.28
C ALA A 7 -8.50 -8.26 -2.38
N THR A 8 -9.25 -8.62 -3.42
CA THR A 8 -9.55 -7.72 -4.55
C THR A 8 -11.06 -7.55 -4.67
N TYR A 9 -11.49 -6.35 -5.07
CA TYR A 9 -12.88 -6.13 -5.43
C TYR A 9 -13.24 -6.99 -6.65
N ALA A 10 -14.49 -7.49 -6.69
CA ALA A 10 -14.91 -8.46 -7.71
C ALA A 10 -14.98 -7.84 -9.10
N ASP A 11 -15.42 -6.58 -9.20
CA ASP A 11 -15.55 -5.90 -10.49
C ASP A 11 -14.30 -5.08 -10.81
N PRO A 12 -13.79 -5.14 -12.05
CA PRO A 12 -12.69 -4.29 -12.49
C PRO A 12 -13.02 -2.79 -12.42
N LEU A 13 -12.04 -1.98 -12.01
CA LEU A 13 -12.13 -0.52 -12.10
C LEU A 13 -11.50 -0.03 -13.42
N HIS A 14 -12.29 0.68 -14.23
CA HIS A 14 -11.81 1.28 -15.47
C HIS A 14 -11.14 2.63 -15.21
N LEU A 15 -9.82 2.64 -15.04
CA LEU A 15 -9.06 3.83 -14.63
C LEU A 15 -8.79 4.83 -15.77
N TRP A 16 -8.75 4.37 -17.02
CA TRP A 16 -8.48 5.22 -18.17
C TRP A 16 -9.00 4.63 -19.48
N ASP A 17 -9.40 5.49 -20.41
CA ASP A 17 -9.78 5.11 -21.78
C ASP A 17 -8.70 5.60 -22.77
N PRO A 18 -8.00 4.70 -23.47
CA PRO A 18 -6.96 5.08 -24.43
C PRO A 18 -7.51 5.83 -25.65
N ASN A 19 -8.78 5.66 -26.01
CA ASN A 19 -9.35 6.28 -27.21
C ASN A 19 -9.68 7.75 -26.98
N SER A 20 -10.32 8.06 -25.84
CA SER A 20 -10.65 9.43 -25.47
C SER A 20 -9.53 10.15 -24.70
N GLY A 21 -8.57 9.40 -24.14
CA GLY A 21 -7.57 9.92 -23.22
C GLY A 21 -8.12 10.26 -21.82
N SER A 22 -9.36 9.85 -21.52
CA SER A 22 -10.01 10.15 -20.25
C SER A 22 -9.39 9.36 -19.10
N LEU A 23 -9.25 10.00 -17.95
CA LEU A 23 -8.74 9.43 -16.70
C LEU A 23 -9.84 9.51 -15.64
N ALA A 24 -9.96 8.49 -14.80
CA ALA A 24 -10.93 8.46 -13.71
C ALA A 24 -10.34 9.10 -12.43
N ASP A 25 -11.10 9.98 -11.79
CA ASP A 25 -10.90 10.31 -10.37
C ASP A 25 -11.35 9.14 -9.49
N PHE A 26 -10.72 8.95 -8.34
CA PHE A 26 -11.24 8.01 -7.34
C PHE A 26 -11.03 8.49 -5.91
N THR A 27 -11.86 7.97 -5.02
CA THR A 27 -11.70 8.11 -3.57
C THR A 27 -12.05 6.78 -2.93
N THR A 28 -11.19 6.32 -2.02
CA THR A 28 -11.50 5.18 -1.15
C THR A 28 -11.29 5.56 0.29
N HIS A 29 -12.13 4.98 1.15
CA HIS A 29 -12.03 5.11 2.60
C HIS A 29 -12.14 3.72 3.22
N PHE A 30 -11.20 3.41 4.11
CA PHE A 30 -11.23 2.18 4.87
C PHE A 30 -10.63 2.38 6.25
N THR A 31 -11.01 1.48 7.16
CA THR A 31 -10.46 1.42 8.49
C THR A 31 -9.78 0.07 8.66
N PHE A 32 -8.60 0.05 9.25
CA PHE A 32 -7.92 -1.19 9.63
C PHE A 32 -7.26 -1.02 10.99
N ASN A 33 -6.87 -2.14 11.62
CA ASN A 33 -5.94 -2.13 12.73
C ASN A 33 -4.93 -3.26 12.53
N ILE A 34 -3.73 -3.07 13.07
CA ILE A 34 -2.69 -4.09 13.13
C ILE A 34 -2.54 -4.48 14.58
N ASN A 35 -2.64 -5.79 14.85
CA ASN A 35 -2.39 -6.36 16.17
C ASN A 35 -0.99 -6.99 16.17
N ALA A 36 0.01 -6.17 16.49
CA ALA A 36 1.40 -6.58 16.68
C ALA A 36 1.60 -7.19 18.07
N ALA A 37 2.07 -8.44 18.15
CA ALA A 37 2.49 -9.04 19.41
C ALA A 37 3.98 -8.77 19.66
N GLY A 38 4.29 -7.82 20.56
CA GLY A 38 5.67 -7.52 20.97
C GLY A 38 6.44 -6.58 20.02
N GLN A 39 7.76 -6.53 20.21
CA GLN A 39 8.64 -5.57 19.51
C GLN A 39 9.08 -6.00 18.11
N ASN A 40 8.92 -7.28 17.75
CA ASN A 40 9.30 -7.83 16.45
C ASN A 40 8.05 -8.04 15.59
N HIS A 41 7.40 -6.95 15.18
CA HIS A 41 6.23 -6.99 14.31
C HIS A 41 6.61 -6.61 12.88
N SER A 42 6.01 -7.31 11.93
CA SER A 42 6.21 -7.12 10.50
C SER A 42 4.98 -7.69 9.76
N ASP A 43 4.79 -7.38 8.48
CA ASP A 43 5.61 -6.50 7.63
C ASP A 43 4.83 -5.21 7.35
N GLY A 44 3.59 -5.32 6.88
CA GLY A 44 2.72 -4.16 6.71
C GLY A 44 1.38 -4.52 6.08
N PHE A 45 0.66 -3.48 5.66
CA PHE A 45 -0.59 -3.55 4.94
C PHE A 45 -0.53 -2.61 3.73
N ALA A 46 -1.19 -2.95 2.61
CA ALA A 46 -1.23 -2.07 1.45
C ALA A 46 -2.61 -2.05 0.76
N PHE A 47 -3.04 -0.85 0.38
CA PHE A 47 -4.02 -0.66 -0.69
C PHE A 47 -3.27 -0.65 -2.02
N PHE A 48 -3.81 -1.29 -3.07
CA PHE A 48 -3.13 -1.37 -4.35
C PHE A 48 -4.09 -1.33 -5.54
N LEU A 49 -3.57 -0.86 -6.67
CA LEU A 49 -4.14 -0.96 -8.00
C LEU A 49 -3.18 -1.81 -8.84
N ALA A 50 -3.72 -2.83 -9.51
CA ALA A 50 -2.96 -3.73 -10.37
C ALA A 50 -3.81 -4.15 -11.58
N PRO A 51 -3.21 -4.66 -12.67
CA PRO A 51 -3.95 -5.22 -13.78
C PRO A 51 -4.85 -6.37 -13.31
N VAL A 52 -6.03 -6.46 -13.90
CA VAL A 52 -7.04 -7.48 -13.56
C VAL A 52 -6.45 -8.88 -13.73
N GLY A 53 -6.64 -9.73 -12.72
CA GLY A 53 -6.24 -11.14 -12.78
C GLY A 53 -4.76 -11.41 -12.53
N VAL A 54 -3.93 -10.41 -12.20
CA VAL A 54 -2.52 -10.64 -11.83
C VAL A 54 -2.48 -11.46 -10.54
N PRO A 55 -1.82 -12.64 -10.50
CA PRO A 55 -1.72 -13.47 -9.30
C PRO A 55 -0.77 -12.86 -8.25
N ILE A 56 -0.71 -13.45 -7.05
CA ILE A 56 0.34 -13.10 -6.07
C ILE A 56 1.67 -13.51 -6.69
N PRO A 57 2.65 -12.59 -6.87
CA PRO A 57 3.93 -12.95 -7.46
C PRO A 57 4.68 -13.95 -6.58
N PRO A 58 5.47 -14.89 -7.16
CA PRO A 58 6.36 -15.70 -6.35
C PRO A 58 7.39 -14.81 -5.64
N ASN A 59 7.92 -15.30 -4.51
CA ASN A 59 8.95 -14.60 -3.72
C ASN A 59 8.56 -13.17 -3.29
N SER A 60 7.28 -12.95 -2.99
CA SER A 60 6.69 -11.65 -2.61
C SER A 60 6.30 -11.55 -1.13
N GLY A 61 6.73 -12.52 -0.30
CA GLY A 61 6.45 -12.52 1.13
C GLY A 61 7.30 -11.53 1.93
N GLY A 62 6.83 -11.19 3.13
CA GLY A 62 7.48 -10.23 4.02
C GLY A 62 7.31 -8.80 3.49
N GLY A 63 8.38 -8.01 3.57
CA GLY A 63 8.43 -6.61 3.12
C GLY A 63 8.07 -6.35 1.65
N TYR A 64 7.84 -7.37 0.82
CA TYR A 64 7.31 -7.21 -0.54
C TYR A 64 5.78 -7.21 -0.63
N LEU A 65 5.10 -7.38 0.52
CA LEU A 65 3.66 -7.20 0.74
C LEU A 65 2.74 -8.01 -0.21
N GLY A 66 3.25 -9.08 -0.82
CA GLY A 66 2.51 -9.84 -1.83
C GLY A 66 2.30 -9.11 -3.16
N LEU A 67 3.01 -7.99 -3.38
CA LEU A 67 2.86 -7.12 -4.55
C LEU A 67 4.05 -7.19 -5.51
N PHE A 68 5.27 -7.38 -4.98
CA PHE A 68 6.49 -7.33 -5.78
C PHE A 68 7.28 -8.64 -5.67
N ASN A 69 7.82 -9.12 -6.79
CA ASN A 69 8.70 -10.28 -6.78
C ASN A 69 10.14 -9.84 -6.48
N SER A 70 10.70 -10.29 -5.36
CA SER A 70 12.08 -9.98 -4.96
C SER A 70 13.15 -10.40 -5.97
N SER A 71 12.86 -11.39 -6.81
CA SER A 71 13.77 -11.92 -7.83
C SER A 71 13.66 -11.22 -9.18
N THR A 72 12.52 -10.59 -9.48
CA THR A 72 12.25 -9.94 -10.77
C THR A 72 11.63 -8.56 -10.51
N MET A 73 12.50 -7.56 -10.39
CA MET A 73 12.13 -6.18 -10.06
C MET A 73 11.73 -5.33 -11.29
N SER A 74 11.41 -5.95 -12.43
CA SER A 74 11.14 -5.27 -13.70
C SER A 74 9.69 -5.46 -14.15
N ASP A 75 9.11 -4.41 -14.75
CA ASP A 75 7.77 -4.38 -15.37
C ASP A 75 6.56 -4.69 -14.46
N ASN A 76 6.62 -4.26 -13.20
CA ASN A 76 5.39 -4.17 -12.41
C ASN A 76 4.54 -3.01 -12.94
N LYS A 77 3.21 -3.17 -12.92
CA LYS A 77 2.25 -2.12 -13.23
C LYS A 77 1.37 -1.91 -12.00
N ILE A 78 2.00 -1.57 -10.88
CA ILE A 78 1.34 -1.56 -9.57
C ILE A 78 1.56 -0.19 -8.94
N ALA A 79 0.45 0.46 -8.59
CA ALA A 79 0.46 1.59 -7.69
C ALA A 79 -0.08 1.13 -6.34
N SER A 80 0.63 1.42 -5.25
CA SER A 80 0.17 1.07 -3.91
C SER A 80 0.39 2.18 -2.91
N VAL A 81 -0.44 2.15 -1.86
CA VAL A 81 -0.24 2.91 -0.64
C VAL A 81 0.01 1.91 0.48
N GLU A 82 1.22 1.91 1.02
CA GLU A 82 1.64 1.00 2.08
C GLU A 82 1.58 1.66 3.45
N PHE A 83 1.27 0.87 4.45
CA PHE A 83 1.41 1.14 5.87
C PHE A 83 2.43 0.14 6.40
N ASP A 84 3.70 0.54 6.37
CA ASP A 84 4.84 -0.30 6.69
C ASP A 84 5.21 -0.18 8.17
N THR A 85 5.29 -1.32 8.83
CA THR A 85 5.61 -1.44 10.25
C THR A 85 7.05 -1.87 10.51
N TYR A 86 7.77 -2.29 9.47
CA TYR A 86 9.10 -2.87 9.56
C TYR A 86 10.05 -2.26 8.51
N SER A 87 11.00 -1.46 8.97
CA SER A 87 11.98 -0.82 8.08
C SER A 87 13.04 -1.81 7.58
N ASN A 88 12.99 -2.15 6.30
CA ASN A 88 14.04 -2.85 5.58
C ASN A 88 15.14 -1.88 5.13
N SER A 89 16.35 -2.06 5.68
CA SER A 89 17.50 -1.15 5.51
C SER A 89 17.93 -0.85 4.06
N TYR A 90 17.47 -1.64 3.09
CA TYR A 90 17.85 -1.48 1.68
C TYR A 90 16.95 -0.52 0.89
N TRP A 91 15.69 -0.33 1.29
CA TRP A 91 14.74 0.48 0.51
C TRP A 91 13.82 1.37 1.37
N ASP A 92 13.72 1.12 2.67
CA ASP A 92 12.84 1.89 3.54
C ASP A 92 13.53 3.07 4.22
N PRO A 93 12.78 4.14 4.53
CA PRO A 93 13.20 5.13 5.50
C PRO A 93 13.34 4.51 6.90
N ALA A 94 13.99 5.26 7.80
CA ALA A 94 14.13 4.81 9.18
C ALA A 94 12.77 4.80 9.92
N GLY A 95 12.38 3.62 10.40
CA GLY A 95 11.17 3.40 11.20
C GLY A 95 9.88 3.20 10.37
N PRO A 96 8.73 3.00 11.06
CA PRO A 96 7.45 2.81 10.40
C PRO A 96 7.03 4.03 9.57
N HIS A 97 6.39 3.78 8.43
CA HIS A 97 6.03 4.83 7.49
C HIS A 97 4.76 4.50 6.69
N VAL A 98 4.16 5.54 6.13
CA VAL A 98 3.15 5.42 5.07
C VAL A 98 3.81 5.82 3.77
N GLY A 99 3.71 4.96 2.75
CA GLY A 99 4.39 5.08 1.48
C GLY A 99 3.46 5.11 0.29
N ILE A 100 3.82 5.85 -0.76
CA ILE A 100 3.21 5.74 -2.09
C ILE A 100 4.24 5.12 -3.03
N ASN A 101 3.89 3.98 -3.61
CA ASN A 101 4.79 3.14 -4.36
C ASN A 101 4.35 3.11 -5.83
N ILE A 102 5.32 3.24 -6.74
CA ILE A 102 5.09 3.21 -8.18
C ILE A 102 6.01 2.12 -8.76
N ASP A 103 5.40 1.00 -9.13
CA ASP A 103 6.03 -0.17 -9.78
C ASP A 103 7.14 -0.88 -8.98
N ARG A 104 7.49 -0.41 -7.78
CA ARG A 104 8.55 -0.95 -6.93
C ARG A 104 8.16 -0.84 -5.45
N ILE A 105 8.79 -1.66 -4.61
CA ILE A 105 8.58 -1.60 -3.15
C ILE A 105 9.18 -0.34 -2.53
N SER A 106 10.23 0.23 -3.11
CA SER A 106 10.78 1.50 -2.64
C SER A 106 9.77 2.63 -2.89
N SER A 107 9.24 3.21 -1.83
CA SER A 107 8.34 4.37 -1.85
C SER A 107 8.87 5.52 -2.72
N ALA A 108 8.03 6.05 -3.62
CA ALA A 108 8.32 7.27 -4.38
C ALA A 108 8.21 8.54 -3.50
N VAL A 109 7.30 8.50 -2.53
CA VAL A 109 7.17 9.48 -1.45
C VAL A 109 6.66 8.76 -0.21
N HIS A 110 7.12 9.19 0.96
CA HIS A 110 6.72 8.60 2.23
C HIS A 110 6.58 9.66 3.32
N ALA A 111 5.91 9.29 4.40
CA ALA A 111 5.81 10.06 5.62
C ALA A 111 5.97 9.14 6.83
N SER A 112 6.63 9.62 7.88
CA SER A 112 6.77 8.86 9.12
C SER A 112 5.40 8.54 9.72
N TRP A 113 5.24 7.30 10.15
CA TRP A 113 4.02 6.82 10.77
C TRP A 113 4.29 6.46 12.23
N ASN A 114 3.54 7.05 13.15
CA ASN A 114 3.68 6.72 14.57
C ASN A 114 3.01 5.39 14.89
N PHE A 115 3.66 4.29 14.52
CA PHE A 115 3.25 2.92 14.86
C PHE A 115 4.00 2.45 16.11
N SER A 116 3.71 3.06 17.26
CA SER A 116 4.23 2.62 18.56
C SER A 116 3.28 1.61 19.23
N SER A 117 3.71 1.02 20.35
CA SER A 117 2.85 0.17 21.20
C SER A 117 1.53 0.85 21.58
N ASP A 118 1.51 2.18 21.65
CA ASP A 118 0.33 2.97 22.02
C ASP A 118 -0.66 3.12 20.86
N TYR A 119 -0.24 2.80 19.63
CA TYR A 119 -1.06 2.80 18.41
C TYR A 119 -1.35 1.39 17.89
N ASN A 120 -0.67 0.38 18.44
CA ASN A 120 -1.02 -1.02 18.24
C ASN A 120 -2.49 -1.29 18.59
N LYS A 121 -3.19 -2.04 17.76
CA LYS A 121 -4.64 -2.35 17.87
C LYS A 121 -5.58 -1.15 17.78
N LYS A 122 -5.08 0.09 17.58
CA LYS A 122 -5.95 1.23 17.33
C LYS A 122 -6.40 1.23 15.87
N ASN A 123 -7.65 1.62 15.67
CA ASN A 123 -8.18 1.83 14.34
C ASN A 123 -7.45 2.99 13.65
N VAL A 124 -7.03 2.74 12.43
CA VAL A 124 -6.46 3.73 11.51
C VAL A 124 -7.50 3.96 10.43
N ASN A 125 -8.04 5.18 10.39
CA ASN A 125 -8.94 5.61 9.33
C ASN A 125 -8.12 6.21 8.20
N VAL A 126 -8.35 5.75 6.97
CA VAL A 126 -7.55 6.13 5.80
C VAL A 126 -8.44 6.62 4.68
N TRP A 127 -8.06 7.74 4.07
CA TRP A 127 -8.62 8.24 2.82
C TRP A 127 -7.53 8.30 1.78
N ILE A 128 -7.78 7.70 0.62
CA ILE A 128 -6.91 7.81 -0.56
C ILE A 128 -7.72 8.45 -1.66
N THR A 129 -7.23 9.57 -2.18
CA THR A 129 -7.88 10.32 -3.25
C THR A 129 -6.95 10.48 -4.43
N TYR A 130 -7.45 10.23 -5.64
CA TYR A 130 -6.74 10.53 -6.87
C TYR A 130 -7.53 11.54 -7.67
N ASN A 131 -6.87 12.64 -8.01
CA ASN A 131 -7.39 13.67 -8.89
C ASN A 131 -6.73 13.54 -10.27
N ALA A 132 -7.50 13.09 -11.26
CA ALA A 132 -7.07 12.84 -12.63
C ALA A 132 -6.58 14.10 -13.36
N THR A 133 -7.19 15.24 -13.08
CA THR A 133 -6.83 16.52 -13.72
C THR A 133 -5.43 16.99 -13.30
N THR A 134 -5.14 16.93 -12.00
CA THR A 134 -3.85 17.34 -11.43
C THR A 134 -2.84 16.20 -11.34
N LYS A 135 -3.26 14.97 -11.64
CA LYS A 135 -2.50 13.72 -11.47
C LYS A 135 -1.96 13.54 -10.05
N ASN A 136 -2.75 13.99 -9.06
CA ASN A 136 -2.33 13.99 -7.67
C ASN A 136 -2.99 12.83 -6.92
N LEU A 137 -2.17 11.92 -6.37
CA LEU A 137 -2.59 10.90 -5.42
C LEU A 137 -2.26 11.40 -4.01
N SER A 138 -3.28 11.57 -3.18
CA SER A 138 -3.14 12.03 -1.80
C SER A 138 -3.62 10.96 -0.83
N VAL A 139 -2.89 10.83 0.28
CA VAL A 139 -3.20 9.89 1.36
C VAL A 139 -3.35 10.70 2.64
N PHE A 140 -4.46 10.50 3.33
CA PHE A 140 -4.71 11.05 4.66
C PHE A 140 -5.06 9.91 5.61
N TRP A 141 -4.47 9.91 6.81
CA TRP A 141 -4.79 8.92 7.84
C TRP A 141 -4.87 9.54 9.23
N THR A 142 -5.68 8.95 10.10
CA THR A 142 -5.84 9.37 11.49
C THR A 142 -6.20 8.19 12.40
N ASN A 143 -5.74 8.25 13.64
CA ASN A 143 -6.07 7.29 14.68
C ASN A 143 -7.20 7.79 15.60
N LYS A 144 -7.86 8.90 15.24
CA LYS A 144 -9.06 9.38 15.92
C LYS A 144 -10.24 8.52 15.49
N GLU A 145 -11.02 8.06 16.46
CA GLU A 145 -12.35 7.52 16.20
C GLU A 145 -13.26 8.68 15.79
N ASN A 146 -14.06 8.46 14.73
CA ASN A 146 -15.08 9.42 14.29
C ASN A 146 -16.29 9.37 15.22
#